data_AF-A0A522AI06-F1
#
_entry.id   AF-A0A522AI06-F1
#
_cell.length_a   1.000
_cell.length_b   1.000
_cell.length_c   1.000
_cell.angle_alpha   90.00
_cell.angle_beta   90.00
_cell.angle_gamma   90.00
#
_symmetry.space_group_name_H-M   'P 1'
#
loop_
_entity.id
_entity.type
_entity.pdbx_description
1 polymer ?
#
loop_
_entity_poly.entity_id
_entity_poly.type
_entity_poly.pdbx_seq_one_letter_code
_entity_poly.pdbx_strand_id
1 'polypeptide(L)'
;MKRSQQFVSGTVEKSTERASAHSAPATARAGCFHCGLPCSDESFARVEKLFCCNGCLVVHDLLTENGLGHFYDLRRNPGSRIQKKSASAQWAFLDEPSLQQRLLDFTDGRQSKITFHVPAIHCIACVWLLENLFRLHPGVGRSRV
;
A
#
# COMPACT_ATOMS: atom_id res chain seq x y z
N MET A 1 -29.10 -25.50 61.45
CA MET A 1 -30.44 -26.11 61.27
C MET A 1 -30.89 -25.83 59.83
N LYS A 2 -30.51 -26.67 58.85
CA LYS A 2 -31.30 -27.77 58.23
C LYS A 2 -32.69 -27.37 57.67
N ARG A 3 -32.78 -27.26 56.34
CA ARG A 3 -33.85 -27.74 55.44
C ARG A 3 -33.44 -27.39 53.99
N SER A 4 -32.88 -28.32 53.21
CA SER A 4 -33.53 -29.34 52.35
C SER A 4 -34.07 -28.80 51.01
N GLN A 5 -33.21 -28.95 50.00
CA GLN A 5 -33.37 -29.38 48.60
C GLN A 5 -34.77 -29.48 47.96
N GLN A 6 -34.84 -29.02 46.71
CA GLN A 6 -35.46 -29.78 45.61
C GLN A 6 -34.70 -29.53 44.28
N PHE A 7 -34.24 -30.63 43.69
CA PHE A 7 -33.68 -30.78 42.35
C PHE A 7 -34.77 -30.72 41.27
N VAL A 8 -34.45 -30.23 40.06
CA VAL A 8 -34.78 -30.91 38.79
C VAL A 8 -33.66 -30.65 37.77
N SER A 9 -33.08 -31.75 37.30
CA SER A 9 -32.14 -31.88 36.19
C SER A 9 -32.79 -31.55 34.84
N GLY A 10 -32.00 -31.01 33.91
CA GLY A 10 -32.38 -30.88 32.50
C GLY A 10 -31.17 -30.56 31.62
N THR A 11 -30.44 -31.60 31.24
CA THR A 11 -29.46 -31.57 30.14
C THR A 11 -30.20 -31.55 28.80
N VAL A 12 -29.85 -30.60 27.93
CA VAL A 12 -30.20 -30.66 26.51
C VAL A 12 -28.90 -30.67 25.72
N GLU A 13 -28.49 -31.89 25.35
CA GLU A 13 -27.54 -32.14 24.26
C GLU A 13 -28.32 -32.10 22.93
N LYS A 14 -27.84 -31.28 21.99
CA LYS A 14 -27.96 -31.51 20.54
C LYS A 14 -26.62 -31.11 19.94
N SER A 15 -25.78 -32.10 19.67
CA SER A 15 -25.65 -32.73 18.35
C SER A 15 -25.06 -31.79 17.31
N THR A 16 -23.74 -31.89 17.19
CA THR A 16 -23.02 -32.08 15.92
C THR A 16 -23.61 -31.40 14.68
N GLU A 17 -22.93 -30.36 14.22
CA GLU A 17 -22.68 -30.16 12.80
C GLU A 17 -21.34 -29.42 12.61
N ARG A 18 -20.32 -30.20 12.25
CA ARG A 18 -19.05 -29.71 11.70
C ARG A 18 -19.35 -29.04 10.35
N ALA A 19 -19.48 -27.73 10.32
CA ALA A 19 -19.35 -26.96 9.09
C ALA A 19 -17.88 -26.58 8.89
N SER A 20 -17.12 -27.53 8.35
CA SER A 20 -15.80 -27.28 7.77
C SER A 20 -16.00 -26.47 6.49
N ALA A 21 -15.97 -25.15 6.61
CA ALA A 21 -15.77 -24.27 5.45
C ALA A 21 -14.35 -24.50 4.95
N HIS A 22 -14.23 -25.42 3.99
CA HIS A 22 -13.06 -25.60 3.18
C HIS A 22 -12.79 -24.29 2.45
N SER A 23 -11.82 -23.51 2.93
CA SER A 23 -11.26 -22.43 2.12
C SER A 23 -10.64 -23.08 0.89
N ALA A 24 -11.24 -22.80 -0.26
CA ALA A 24 -10.76 -23.15 -1.59
C ALA A 24 -9.23 -22.96 -1.70
N PRO A 25 -8.53 -23.78 -2.49
CA PRO A 25 -7.09 -23.66 -2.63
C PRO A 25 -6.76 -22.25 -3.09
N ALA A 26 -5.94 -21.54 -2.31
CA ALA A 26 -5.39 -20.27 -2.72
C ALA A 26 -4.58 -20.51 -3.99
N THR A 27 -5.16 -20.22 -5.15
CA THR A 27 -4.44 -20.14 -6.42
C THR A 27 -3.21 -19.26 -6.16
N ALA A 28 -2.03 -19.83 -6.38
CA ALA A 28 -0.76 -19.14 -6.21
C ALA A 28 -0.84 -17.81 -6.96
N ARG A 29 -0.99 -16.71 -6.21
CA ARG A 29 -1.09 -15.38 -6.79
C ARG A 29 0.24 -15.08 -7.45
N ALA A 30 0.23 -14.90 -8.76
CA ALA A 30 1.41 -14.54 -9.51
C ALA A 30 2.05 -13.27 -8.91
N GLY A 31 3.38 -13.30 -8.79
CA GLY A 31 4.14 -12.19 -8.22
C GLY A 31 4.20 -11.01 -9.19
N CYS A 32 4.17 -9.80 -8.65
CA CYS A 32 4.36 -8.58 -9.40
C CYS A 32 5.77 -8.55 -9.99
N PHE A 33 5.88 -8.34 -11.30
CA PHE A 33 7.15 -8.29 -12.01
C PHE A 33 8.09 -7.18 -11.48
N HIS A 34 7.53 -6.08 -10.96
CA HIS A 34 8.34 -4.98 -10.45
C HIS A 34 8.79 -5.16 -8.99
N CYS A 35 7.87 -5.46 -8.07
CA CYS A 35 8.15 -5.47 -6.62
C CYS A 35 8.12 -6.85 -5.96
N GLY A 36 7.76 -7.92 -6.69
CA GLY A 36 7.67 -9.28 -6.17
C GLY A 36 6.45 -9.59 -5.30
N LEU A 37 5.61 -8.60 -4.97
CA LEU A 37 4.41 -8.82 -4.16
C LEU A 37 3.31 -9.55 -4.93
N PRO A 38 2.44 -10.34 -4.26
CA PRO A 38 1.32 -11.00 -4.92
C PRO A 38 0.38 -10.02 -5.63
N CYS A 39 0.00 -10.31 -6.87
CA CYS A 39 -1.07 -9.60 -7.56
C CYS A 39 -2.44 -10.10 -7.07
N SER A 40 -3.38 -9.17 -6.84
CA SER A 40 -4.77 -9.51 -6.46
C SER A 40 -5.57 -10.04 -7.65
N ASP A 41 -5.27 -9.51 -8.84
CA ASP A 41 -5.95 -9.72 -10.12
C ASP A 41 -5.00 -9.31 -11.26
N GLU A 42 -5.49 -9.37 -12.50
CA GLU A 42 -4.73 -9.04 -13.71
C GLU A 42 -5.03 -7.63 -14.26
N SER A 43 -5.63 -6.73 -13.46
CA SER A 43 -6.04 -5.39 -13.92
C SER A 43 -4.89 -4.54 -14.45
N PHE A 44 -3.65 -4.87 -14.04
CA PHE A 44 -2.44 -4.20 -14.49
C PHE A 44 -1.52 -5.17 -15.23
N ALA A 45 -2.04 -5.99 -16.15
CA ALA A 45 -1.22 -6.85 -17.00
C ALA A 45 -0.60 -6.08 -18.18
N ARG A 46 0.64 -6.39 -18.56
CA ARG A 46 1.33 -5.82 -19.72
C ARG A 46 2.29 -6.84 -20.31
N VAL A 47 2.10 -7.23 -21.58
CA VAL A 47 3.00 -8.14 -22.32
C VAL A 47 3.49 -9.30 -21.43
N GLU A 48 2.54 -10.11 -20.95
CA GLU A 48 2.79 -11.30 -20.12
C GLU A 48 3.39 -11.04 -18.72
N LYS A 49 3.49 -9.78 -18.30
CA LYS A 49 3.89 -9.38 -16.94
C LYS A 49 2.70 -8.90 -16.15
N LEU A 50 2.64 -9.27 -14.87
CA LEU A 50 1.62 -8.84 -13.93
C LEU A 50 2.16 -7.79 -12.96
N PHE A 51 1.34 -6.80 -12.64
CA PHE A 51 1.69 -5.74 -11.68
C PHE A 51 0.64 -5.61 -10.57
N CYS A 52 1.09 -5.44 -9.32
CA CYS A 52 0.17 -5.37 -8.17
C CYS A 52 -0.56 -4.03 -8.03
N CYS A 53 -0.16 -3.00 -8.79
CA CYS A 53 -0.80 -1.69 -8.83
C CYS A 53 -0.35 -0.90 -10.08
N ASN A 54 -1.11 0.14 -10.44
CA ASN A 54 -0.77 1.07 -11.52
C ASN A 54 0.65 1.66 -11.39
N GLY A 55 1.10 1.97 -10.17
CA GLY A 55 2.44 2.51 -9.95
C GLY A 55 3.56 1.55 -10.37
N CYS A 56 3.40 0.24 -10.14
CA CYS A 56 4.39 -0.75 -10.57
C CYS A 56 4.45 -0.90 -12.09
N LEU A 57 3.30 -0.78 -12.77
CA LEU A 57 3.22 -0.76 -14.23
C LEU A 57 3.89 0.50 -14.80
N VAL A 58 3.56 1.68 -14.28
CA VAL A 58 4.14 2.96 -14.74
C VAL A 58 5.66 2.97 -14.59
N VAL A 59 6.20 2.48 -13.47
CA VAL A 59 7.66 2.42 -13.28
C VAL A 59 8.30 1.43 -14.25
N HIS A 60 7.66 0.29 -14.50
CA HIS A 60 8.14 -0.65 -15.51
C HIS A 60 8.18 -0.03 -16.89
N ASP A 61 7.10 0.60 -17.32
CA ASP A 61 7.01 1.22 -18.64
C ASP A 61 8.04 2.34 -18.77
N LEU A 62 8.18 3.19 -17.75
CA LEU A 62 9.19 4.25 -17.73
C LEU A 62 10.62 3.70 -17.86
N LEU A 63 10.99 2.67 -17.10
CA LEU A 63 12.33 2.10 -17.20
C LEU A 63 12.56 1.46 -18.56
N THR A 64 11.55 0.77 -19.11
CA THR A 64 11.64 0.09 -20.40
C THR A 64 11.76 1.09 -21.55
N GLU A 65 10.92 2.11 -21.58
CA GLU A 65 10.90 3.17 -22.60
C GLU A 65 12.21 3.98 -22.61
N ASN A 66 12.90 4.07 -21.48
CA ASN A 66 14.17 4.79 -21.36
C ASN A 66 15.41 3.87 -21.49
N GLY A 67 15.25 2.63 -21.97
CA GLY A 67 16.37 1.70 -22.18
C GLY A 67 17.01 1.17 -20.89
N LEU A 68 16.37 1.38 -19.74
CA LEU A 68 16.81 0.96 -18.41
C LEU A 68 16.24 -0.41 -18.00
N GLY A 69 15.76 -1.22 -18.96
CA GLY A 69 15.20 -2.55 -18.68
C GLY A 69 16.17 -3.49 -17.96
N HIS A 70 17.48 -3.35 -18.20
CA HIS A 70 18.54 -4.11 -17.52
C HIS A 70 18.54 -3.92 -15.98
N PHE A 71 17.88 -2.88 -15.48
CA PHE A 71 17.65 -2.68 -14.05
C PHE A 71 17.01 -3.90 -13.37
N TYR A 72 16.17 -4.65 -14.09
CA TYR A 72 15.53 -5.85 -13.58
C TYR A 72 16.49 -7.03 -13.42
N ASP A 73 17.56 -7.09 -14.21
CA ASP A 73 18.59 -8.13 -14.13
C ASP A 73 19.55 -7.89 -12.95
N LEU A 74 19.68 -6.64 -12.53
CA LEU A 74 20.57 -6.21 -11.44
C LEU A 74 20.01 -6.49 -10.04
N ARG A 75 18.74 -6.89 -9.89
CA ARG A 75 18.09 -7.01 -8.57
C ARG A 75 18.04 -8.44 -8.03
N ARG A 76 18.80 -8.68 -6.96
CA ARG A 76 18.57 -9.80 -6.01
C ARG A 76 17.44 -9.51 -4.99
N ASN A 77 17.05 -8.25 -4.82
CA ASN A 77 15.95 -7.85 -3.94
C ASN A 77 15.23 -6.64 -4.55
N PRO A 78 14.00 -6.79 -5.10
CA PRO A 78 13.20 -5.64 -5.47
C PRO A 78 12.98 -4.77 -4.23
N GLY A 79 13.12 -3.45 -4.37
CA GLY A 79 13.10 -2.51 -3.24
C GLY A 79 11.97 -2.82 -2.27
N SER A 80 12.29 -2.89 -0.97
CA SER A 80 11.33 -3.25 0.06
C SER A 80 10.20 -2.22 0.09
N ARG A 81 9.02 -2.60 -0.42
CA ARG A 81 7.82 -1.79 -0.21
C ARG A 81 7.60 -1.68 1.30
N ILE A 82 7.40 -0.46 1.80
CA ILE A 82 6.89 -0.28 3.16
C ILE A 82 5.48 -0.90 3.17
N GLN A 83 5.39 -2.13 3.69
CA GLN A 83 4.17 -2.95 3.63
C GLN A 83 3.09 -2.51 4.63
N LYS A 84 3.39 -1.55 5.51
CA LYS A 84 2.34 -0.92 6.30
C LYS A 84 1.47 -0.13 5.33
N LYS A 85 0.32 -0.70 4.95
CA LYS A 85 -0.84 0.09 4.54
C LYS A 85 -0.95 1.18 5.59
N SER A 86 -0.66 2.40 5.19
CA SER A 86 -0.67 3.45 6.17
C SER A 86 -2.15 3.70 6.48
N ALA A 87 -2.69 3.11 7.56
CA ALA A 87 -4.02 3.47 8.05
C ALA A 87 -4.07 5.00 8.13
N SER A 88 -5.08 5.63 7.52
CA SER A 88 -5.25 7.09 7.49
C SER A 88 -5.09 7.71 8.87
N ALA A 89 -5.54 6.99 9.91
CA ALA A 89 -5.38 7.35 11.31
C ALA A 89 -3.93 7.65 11.73
N GLN A 90 -2.91 7.01 11.13
CA GLN A 90 -1.52 7.30 11.47
C GLN A 90 -1.04 8.65 10.97
N TRP A 91 -1.76 9.26 10.02
CA TRP A 91 -1.43 10.56 9.45
C TRP A 91 -2.36 11.67 9.94
N ALA A 92 -3.35 11.35 10.79
CA ALA A 92 -4.32 12.33 11.29
C ALA A 92 -3.66 13.52 12.02
N PHE A 93 -2.47 13.32 12.59
CA PHE A 93 -1.70 14.40 13.21
C PHE A 93 -1.25 15.48 12.19
N LEU A 94 -1.21 15.17 10.88
CA LEU A 94 -0.92 16.14 9.82
C LEU A 94 -2.08 17.12 9.56
N ASP A 95 -3.28 16.80 10.04
CA ASP A 95 -4.46 17.67 9.94
C ASP A 95 -4.52 18.71 11.08
N GLU A 96 -3.65 18.59 12.07
CA GLU A 96 -3.57 19.50 13.21
C GLU A 96 -3.07 20.90 12.77
N PRO A 97 -3.85 21.98 12.97
CA PRO A 97 -3.50 23.32 12.47
C PRO A 97 -2.15 23.83 12.97
N SER A 98 -1.83 23.55 14.23
CA SER A 98 -0.57 23.97 14.84
C SER A 98 0.65 23.29 14.19
N LEU A 99 0.48 22.06 13.66
CA LEU A 99 1.54 21.39 12.91
C LEU A 99 1.63 21.91 11.47
N GLN A 100 0.50 22.14 10.80
CA GLN A 100 0.49 22.67 9.43
C GLN A 100 1.21 24.01 9.34
N GLN A 101 1.00 24.90 10.32
CA GLN A 101 1.70 26.19 10.40
C GLN A 101 3.22 26.05 10.50
N ARG A 102 3.72 24.93 11.03
CA ARG A 102 5.17 24.66 11.16
C ARG A 102 5.77 23.98 9.94
N LEU A 103 4.96 23.28 9.15
CA LEU A 103 5.40 22.51 7.98
C LEU A 103 5.25 23.30 6.68
N LEU A 104 4.24 24.14 6.57
CA LEU A 104 3.97 24.90 5.35
C LEU A 104 4.86 26.14 5.28
N ASP A 105 5.52 26.32 4.14
CA ASP A 105 6.22 27.56 3.82
C ASP A 105 5.23 28.71 3.56
N PHE A 106 4.03 28.36 3.06
CA PHE A 106 2.97 29.28 2.69
C PHE A 106 1.62 28.56 2.55
N THR A 107 0.53 29.26 2.86
CA THR A 107 -0.83 28.87 2.45
C THR A 107 -1.75 30.09 2.36
N ASP A 108 -2.69 30.08 1.40
CA ASP A 108 -3.78 31.06 1.29
C ASP A 108 -5.17 30.42 1.49
N GLY A 109 -5.22 29.17 1.97
CA GLY A 109 -6.44 28.38 2.11
C GLY A 109 -6.91 27.68 0.83
N ARG A 110 -6.37 28.02 -0.35
CA ARG A 110 -6.62 27.32 -1.63
C ARG A 110 -5.39 26.57 -2.12
N GLN A 111 -4.22 27.14 -1.94
CA GLN A 111 -2.93 26.55 -2.30
C GLN A 111 -1.99 26.62 -1.11
N SER A 112 -1.20 25.57 -0.95
CA SER A 112 -0.18 25.46 0.08
C SER A 112 1.15 25.07 -0.55
N LYS A 113 2.24 25.58 0.00
CA LYS A 113 3.61 25.25 -0.39
C LYS A 113 4.33 24.62 0.79
N ILE A 114 5.05 23.55 0.52
CA ILE A 114 5.90 22.85 1.48
C ILE A 114 7.23 22.50 0.82
N THR A 115 8.31 22.57 1.58
CA THR A 115 9.65 22.14 1.15
C THR A 115 10.08 20.95 1.99
N PHE A 116 10.38 19.83 1.33
CA PHE A 116 10.86 18.63 1.99
C PHE A 116 12.37 18.46 1.79
N HIS A 117 13.07 18.10 2.86
CA HIS A 117 14.41 17.56 2.74
C HIS A 117 14.32 16.04 2.52
N VAL A 118 14.69 15.57 1.33
CA VAL A 118 14.65 14.15 0.96
C VAL A 118 16.09 13.63 0.85
N PRO A 119 16.64 12.98 1.89
CA PRO A 119 17.99 12.43 1.83
C PRO A 119 18.05 11.21 0.91
N ALA A 120 19.27 10.88 0.45
CA ALA A 120 19.59 9.65 -0.29
C ALA A 120 18.95 9.48 -1.69
N ILE A 121 18.71 10.57 -2.42
CA ILE A 121 18.41 10.53 -3.86
C ILE A 121 19.70 10.25 -4.64
N HIS A 122 19.76 9.11 -5.34
CA HIS A 122 20.96 8.65 -6.06
C HIS A 122 20.66 8.18 -7.49
N CYS A 123 19.42 8.36 -7.96
CA CYS A 123 18.98 7.86 -9.26
C CYS A 123 18.26 8.95 -10.06
N ILE A 124 18.51 9.05 -11.37
CA ILE A 124 17.87 10.08 -12.21
C ILE A 124 16.35 9.88 -12.32
N ALA A 125 15.89 8.63 -12.24
CA ALA A 125 14.47 8.29 -12.18
C ALA A 125 13.78 8.86 -10.92
N CYS A 126 14.52 8.98 -9.81
CA CYS A 126 14.03 9.49 -8.53
C CYS A 126 13.75 11.00 -8.64
N VAL A 127 14.67 11.74 -9.29
CA VAL A 127 14.50 13.18 -9.56
C VAL A 127 13.31 13.40 -10.48
N TRP A 128 13.24 12.66 -11.60
CA TRP A 128 12.11 12.76 -12.52
C TRP A 128 10.77 12.52 -11.83
N LEU A 129 10.68 11.48 -11.00
CA LEU A 129 9.46 11.13 -10.26
C LEU A 129 8.99 12.29 -9.36
N LEU A 130 9.93 12.89 -8.62
CA LEU A 130 9.64 14.00 -7.72
C LEU A 130 9.20 15.25 -8.49
N GLU A 131 9.83 15.57 -9.61
CA GLU A 131 9.38 16.67 -10.49
C GLU A 131 8.00 16.41 -11.10
N ASN A 132 7.64 15.14 -11.31
CA ASN A 132 6.40 14.73 -11.96
C ASN A 132 5.30 14.28 -10.99
N LEU A 133 5.40 14.59 -9.70
CA LEU A 133 4.45 14.12 -8.67
C LEU A 133 2.99 14.55 -8.93
N PHE A 134 2.78 15.68 -9.61
CA PHE A 134 1.47 16.16 -10.05
C PHE A 134 0.72 15.18 -10.96
N ARG A 135 1.44 14.29 -11.66
CA ARG A 135 0.85 13.24 -12.51
C ARG A 135 0.35 12.04 -11.71
N LEU A 136 0.79 11.91 -10.45
CA LEU A 136 0.50 10.76 -9.58
C LEU A 136 -0.60 11.06 -8.57
N HIS A 137 -0.81 12.33 -8.22
CA HIS A 137 -1.84 12.73 -7.27
C HIS A 137 -2.48 14.07 -7.67
N PRO A 138 -3.81 14.14 -7.85
CA PRO A 138 -4.49 15.34 -8.34
C PRO A 138 -4.40 16.53 -7.36
N GLY A 139 -4.17 16.27 -6.07
CA GLY A 139 -3.94 17.31 -5.07
C GLY A 139 -2.58 18.01 -5.17
N VAL A 140 -1.67 17.56 -6.04
CA VAL A 140 -0.35 18.18 -6.25
C VAL A 140 -0.41 19.00 -7.53
N GLY A 141 -0.39 20.33 -7.42
CA GLY A 141 -0.42 21.22 -8.58
C GLY A 141 0.92 21.35 -9.31
N ARG A 142 2.03 21.40 -8.55
CA ARG A 142 3.40 21.50 -9.08
C ARG A 142 4.38 20.88 -8.09
N SER A 143 5.44 20.27 -8.59
CA SER A 143 6.56 19.78 -7.79
C SER A 143 7.89 20.10 -8.49
N ARG A 144 8.97 20.29 -7.73
CA ARG A 144 10.33 20.55 -8.21
C ARG A 144 11.36 20.08 -7.19
N VAL A 145 12.55 19.70 -7.66
CA VAL A 145 13.69 19.25 -6.83
C VAL A 145 14.78 20.32 -6.82
#